data_AF-A0AAD4L8K6-F1
#
_entry.id   AF-A0AAD4L8K6-F1
#
_cell.length_a   1.000
_cell.length_b   1.000
_cell.length_c   1.000
_cell.angle_alpha   90.00
_cell.angle_beta   90.00
_cell.angle_gamma   90.00
#
_symmetry.space_group_name_H-M   'P 1'
#
loop_
_entity.id
_entity.type
_entity.pdbx_description
1 polymer ?
#
loop_
_entity_poly.entity_id
_entity_poly.type
_entity_poly.pdbx_seq_one_letter_code
_entity_poly.pdbx_strand_id
1 'polypeptide(L)'
;MAIDTRRGLSKLSFAREYRKAAKSAFYAVKNVSDRAIDVARFAARRPEISLIPEMSDRDHVTGVALSLCRICLSCKDAFPTPPMKEVWEAIIWQEAHEKAGPDLELFMPFELFAESNMKFVVDTKTKIMHVVEAQYGFDTSHAPDSISRNKSLAQALLSDMTFIYRDPNLGGSPRHPYRHPVLQKAVNITWFRNREDDGVIYHEHFSPLPVPAIAFILAVVECCIDEWTDGTRKETEWDEKRFKTVYQSHISSLNDFREHGINQGTDLFEHIRGDLLKEARKHAGVPPVPVTGSGNFSRGVLGAALQEDLPAYPD
;
A
#
# COMPACT_ATOMS: atom_id res chain seq x y z
N MET A 1 16.86 -61.27 10.91
CA MET A 1 16.16 -60.90 12.16
C MET A 1 16.68 -59.54 12.60
N ALA A 2 15.95 -58.47 12.27
CA ALA A 2 16.07 -57.13 12.86
C ALA A 2 14.90 -56.31 12.30
N ILE A 3 13.80 -56.24 13.05
CA ILE A 3 12.66 -55.37 12.75
C ILE A 3 12.86 -54.07 13.51
N ASP A 4 12.70 -53.02 12.73
CA ASP A 4 12.74 -51.60 13.05
C ASP A 4 11.74 -51.21 14.15
N THR A 5 12.17 -50.33 15.06
CA THR A 5 11.35 -49.73 16.12
C THR A 5 11.57 -48.23 16.13
N ARG A 6 10.48 -47.47 15.87
CA ARG A 6 10.11 -46.10 16.35
C ARG A 6 9.25 -45.45 15.25
N ARG A 7 8.15 -44.72 15.48
CA ARG A 7 7.45 -44.21 16.67
C ARG A 7 6.08 -43.75 16.15
N GLY A 8 5.00 -44.40 16.57
CA GLY A 8 3.64 -43.89 16.37
C GLY A 8 3.36 -42.79 17.39
N LEU A 9 3.24 -41.53 16.93
CA LEU A 9 2.66 -40.46 17.73
C LEU A 9 1.16 -40.77 17.88
N SER A 10 0.72 -41.00 19.12
CA SER A 10 -0.66 -41.42 19.39
C SER A 10 -1.64 -40.30 19.03
N LYS A 11 -2.81 -40.67 18.48
CA LYS A 11 -3.92 -39.75 18.14
C LYS A 11 -4.33 -38.82 19.30
N LEU A 12 -4.02 -39.21 20.54
CA LEU A 12 -4.22 -38.41 21.76
C LEU A 12 -3.26 -37.21 21.88
N SER A 13 -2.05 -37.29 21.34
CA SER A 13 -1.08 -36.17 21.31
C SER A 13 -1.54 -35.06 20.36
N PHE A 14 -1.98 -35.43 19.16
CA PHE A 14 -2.49 -34.50 18.15
C PHE A 14 -3.77 -33.80 18.59
N ALA A 15 -4.71 -34.53 19.19
CA ALA A 15 -5.95 -33.94 19.74
C ALA A 15 -5.67 -32.97 20.90
N ARG A 16 -4.59 -33.18 21.66
CA ARG A 16 -4.19 -32.30 22.77
C ARG A 16 -3.54 -31.01 22.26
N GLU A 17 -2.71 -31.09 21.22
CA GLU A 17 -2.13 -29.90 20.57
C GLU A 17 -3.19 -29.07 19.83
N TYR A 18 -4.12 -29.73 19.14
CA TYR A 18 -5.22 -29.05 18.45
C TYR A 18 -6.12 -28.27 19.43
N ARG A 19 -6.45 -28.85 20.60
CA ARG A 19 -7.20 -28.14 21.66
C ARG A 19 -6.42 -26.98 22.27
N LYS A 20 -5.08 -27.06 22.32
CA LYS A 20 -4.22 -25.99 22.84
C LYS A 20 -4.15 -24.82 21.84
N ALA A 21 -4.00 -25.11 20.55
CA ALA A 21 -4.04 -24.13 19.47
C ALA A 21 -5.42 -23.44 19.37
N ALA A 22 -6.52 -24.21 19.43
CA ALA A 22 -7.88 -23.68 19.40
C ALA A 22 -8.20 -22.78 20.62
N LYS A 23 -7.70 -23.13 21.81
CA LYS A 23 -7.80 -22.23 22.98
C LYS A 23 -6.98 -20.96 22.78
N SER A 24 -5.75 -21.06 22.26
CA SER A 24 -4.91 -19.89 22.00
C SER A 24 -5.52 -18.94 20.97
N ALA A 25 -6.11 -19.47 19.90
CA ALA A 25 -6.85 -18.71 18.90
C ALA A 25 -8.12 -18.09 19.50
N PHE A 26 -8.87 -18.81 20.33
CA PHE A 26 -10.04 -18.28 21.04
C PHE A 26 -9.67 -17.13 21.99
N TYR A 27 -8.56 -17.23 22.73
CA TYR A 27 -8.07 -16.14 23.57
C TYR A 27 -7.51 -14.97 22.77
N ALA A 28 -6.88 -15.20 21.62
CA ALA A 28 -6.42 -14.14 20.72
C ALA A 28 -7.60 -13.35 20.15
N VAL A 29 -8.61 -14.04 19.60
CA VAL A 29 -9.85 -13.44 19.08
C VAL A 29 -10.63 -12.73 20.18
N LYS A 30 -10.69 -13.32 21.39
CA LYS A 30 -11.33 -12.68 22.54
C LYS A 30 -10.56 -11.44 23.00
N ASN A 31 -9.22 -11.45 23.00
CA ASN A 31 -8.42 -10.27 23.34
C ASN A 31 -8.53 -9.16 22.28
N VAL A 32 -8.67 -9.50 21.01
CA VAL A 32 -8.93 -8.54 19.93
C VAL A 32 -10.34 -7.95 20.07
N SER A 33 -11.34 -8.79 20.37
CA SER A 33 -12.71 -8.34 20.66
C SER A 33 -12.80 -7.51 21.93
N ASP A 34 -12.13 -7.90 23.01
CA ASP A 34 -12.11 -7.16 24.28
C ASP A 34 -11.36 -5.83 24.11
N ARG A 35 -10.28 -5.79 23.32
CA ARG A 35 -9.62 -4.55 22.91
C ARG A 35 -10.48 -3.66 22.01
N ALA A 36 -11.18 -4.22 21.03
CA ALA A 36 -12.11 -3.47 20.19
C ALA A 36 -13.28 -2.90 21.01
N ILE A 37 -13.75 -3.65 22.01
CA ILE A 37 -14.76 -3.19 22.98
C ILE A 37 -14.20 -2.09 23.88
N ASP A 38 -12.95 -2.21 24.35
CA ASP A 38 -12.32 -1.18 25.18
C ASP A 38 -12.00 0.09 24.37
N VAL A 39 -11.66 -0.05 23.08
CA VAL A 39 -11.54 1.06 22.11
C VAL A 39 -12.89 1.72 21.86
N ALA A 40 -13.97 0.94 21.70
CA ALA A 40 -15.32 1.47 21.56
C ALA A 40 -15.82 2.16 22.85
N ARG A 41 -15.44 1.66 24.03
CA ARG A 41 -15.71 2.31 25.33
C ARG A 41 -14.87 3.56 25.54
N PHE A 42 -13.65 3.59 25.03
CA PHE A 42 -12.79 4.76 25.03
C PHE A 42 -13.37 5.85 24.12
N ALA A 43 -13.82 5.48 22.91
CA ALA A 43 -14.52 6.38 21.99
C ALA A 43 -15.85 6.93 22.55
N ALA A 44 -16.49 6.21 23.48
CA ALA A 44 -17.74 6.63 24.13
C ALA A 44 -17.54 7.60 25.32
N ARG A 45 -16.30 7.82 25.80
CA ARG A 45 -16.01 8.80 26.85
C ARG A 45 -15.73 10.17 26.24
N ARG A 46 -16.68 11.12 26.38
CA ARG A 46 -16.37 12.56 26.22
C ARG A 46 -15.68 13.07 27.49
N PRO A 47 -14.48 13.65 27.42
CA PRO A 47 -13.85 14.29 28.57
C PRO A 47 -14.48 15.66 28.89
N GLU A 48 -14.41 16.02 30.17
CA GLU A 48 -14.66 17.36 30.69
C GLU A 48 -13.55 18.33 30.24
N ILE A 49 -13.94 19.56 29.88
CA ILE A 49 -13.14 20.61 29.23
C ILE A 49 -12.04 21.17 30.15
N SER A 50 -11.03 20.38 30.54
CA SER A 50 -10.02 20.86 31.51
C SER A 50 -8.55 20.62 31.16
N LEU A 51 -8.21 19.97 30.05
CA LEU A 51 -6.83 19.87 29.57
C LEU A 51 -6.81 20.09 28.05
N ILE A 52 -6.63 21.35 27.63
CA ILE A 52 -6.38 21.68 26.23
C ILE A 52 -4.87 21.59 26.03
N PRO A 53 -4.34 20.64 25.23
CA PRO A 53 -2.92 20.54 24.97
C PRO A 53 -2.39 21.77 24.20
N GLU A 54 -1.12 22.12 24.38
CA GLU A 54 -0.46 23.18 23.62
C GLU A 54 -0.54 22.88 22.11
N MET A 55 -0.72 23.91 21.28
CA MET A 55 -0.97 23.77 19.83
C MET A 55 0.11 22.96 19.10
N SER A 56 1.37 23.02 19.55
CA SER A 56 2.51 22.31 18.95
C SER A 56 2.39 20.78 19.04
N ASP A 57 1.89 20.28 20.17
CA ASP A 57 1.76 18.84 20.40
C ASP A 57 0.59 18.26 19.61
N ARG A 58 -0.48 19.06 19.46
CA ARG A 58 -1.62 18.71 18.61
C ARG A 58 -1.20 18.54 17.15
N ASP A 59 -0.39 19.46 16.64
CA ASP A 59 0.10 19.41 15.26
C ASP A 59 1.02 18.20 15.02
N HIS A 60 1.81 17.80 16.03
CA HIS A 60 2.67 16.61 15.94
C HIS A 60 1.85 15.30 15.86
N VAL A 61 0.87 15.12 16.76
CA VAL A 61 -0.01 13.93 16.76
C VAL A 61 -0.76 13.82 15.42
N THR A 62 -1.32 14.93 14.94
CA THR A 62 -2.01 14.98 13.64
C THR A 62 -1.06 14.64 12.50
N GLY A 63 0.19 15.10 12.53
CA GLY A 63 1.22 14.75 11.54
C GLY A 63 1.52 13.24 11.51
N VAL A 64 1.66 12.60 12.68
CA VAL A 64 1.85 11.14 12.78
C VAL A 64 0.64 10.40 12.25
N ALA A 65 -0.57 10.79 12.67
CA ALA A 65 -1.81 10.15 12.25
C ALA A 65 -2.03 10.25 10.73
N LEU A 66 -1.81 11.42 10.12
CA LEU A 66 -1.86 11.60 8.66
C LEU A 66 -0.88 10.69 7.92
N SER A 67 0.31 10.49 8.49
CA SER A 67 1.32 9.61 7.93
C SER A 67 0.86 8.15 7.98
N LEU A 68 0.34 7.71 9.13
CA LEU A 68 -0.24 6.37 9.28
C LEU A 68 -1.47 6.15 8.37
N CYS A 69 -2.31 7.16 8.16
CA CYS A 69 -3.40 7.12 7.17
C CYS A 69 -2.84 6.83 5.76
N ARG A 70 -1.81 7.56 5.33
CA ARG A 70 -1.15 7.33 4.03
C ARG A 70 -0.53 5.94 3.94
N ILE A 71 0.03 5.41 5.04
CA ILE A 71 0.53 4.03 5.11
C ILE A 71 -0.61 3.02 4.88
N CYS A 72 -1.74 3.17 5.56
CA CYS A 72 -2.88 2.28 5.38
C CYS A 72 -3.40 2.31 3.94
N LEU A 73 -3.58 3.52 3.37
CA LEU A 73 -4.02 3.69 1.99
C LEU A 73 -3.03 3.10 0.98
N SER A 74 -1.73 3.26 1.21
CA SER A 74 -0.70 2.79 0.28
C SER A 74 -0.44 1.29 0.40
N CYS A 75 -0.45 0.74 1.61
CA CYS A 75 0.06 -0.60 1.89
C CYS A 75 -1.04 -1.64 2.10
N LYS A 76 -2.28 -1.22 2.36
CA LYS A 76 -3.41 -2.12 2.65
C LYS A 76 -4.47 -2.03 1.56
N ASP A 77 -5.08 -0.87 1.40
CA ASP A 77 -6.07 -0.62 0.34
C ASP A 77 -6.24 0.90 0.14
N ALA A 78 -6.12 1.38 -1.10
CA ALA A 78 -6.37 2.77 -1.45
C ALA A 78 -7.87 3.14 -1.39
N PHE A 79 -8.77 2.14 -1.39
CA PHE A 79 -10.22 2.33 -1.36
C PHE A 79 -10.89 1.53 -0.24
N PRO A 80 -10.53 1.78 1.03
CA PRO A 80 -11.07 1.03 2.14
C PRO A 80 -12.59 1.18 2.24
N THR A 81 -13.25 0.08 2.58
CA THR A 81 -14.68 0.09 2.90
C THR A 81 -14.95 0.91 4.18
N PRO A 82 -16.18 1.41 4.41
CA PRO A 82 -16.48 2.13 5.66
C PRO A 82 -16.10 1.35 6.94
N PRO A 83 -16.37 0.03 7.05
CA PRO A 83 -15.90 -0.74 8.21
C PRO A 83 -14.38 -0.79 8.35
N MET A 84 -13.64 -0.90 7.23
CA MET A 84 -12.17 -0.84 7.27
C MET A 84 -11.68 0.51 7.77
N LYS A 85 -12.32 1.61 7.35
CA LYS A 85 -11.97 2.96 7.82
C LYS A 85 -12.15 3.10 9.33
N GLU A 86 -13.27 2.63 9.88
CA GLU A 86 -13.52 2.65 11.33
C GLU A 86 -12.44 1.90 12.12
N VAL A 87 -12.07 0.69 11.66
CA VAL A 87 -11.01 -0.11 12.28
C VAL A 87 -9.64 0.59 12.16
N TRP A 88 -9.33 1.12 10.99
CA TRP A 88 -8.04 1.77 10.74
C TRP A 88 -7.89 3.05 11.55
N GLU A 89 -8.92 3.88 11.62
CA GLU A 89 -8.93 5.09 12.42
C GLU A 89 -8.65 4.81 13.89
N ALA A 90 -9.30 3.79 14.46
CA ALA A 90 -9.05 3.37 15.83
C ALA A 90 -7.59 2.99 16.08
N ILE A 91 -6.97 2.21 15.19
CA ILE A 91 -5.60 1.73 15.38
C ILE A 91 -4.59 2.85 15.08
N ILE A 92 -4.82 3.66 14.04
CA ILE A 92 -4.03 4.85 13.72
C ILE A 92 -4.03 5.80 14.91
N TRP A 93 -5.19 5.97 15.54
CA TRP A 93 -5.33 6.85 16.69
C TRP A 93 -4.50 6.38 17.87
N GLN A 94 -4.65 5.10 18.22
CA GLN A 94 -3.88 4.50 19.30
C GLN A 94 -2.37 4.65 19.03
N GLU A 95 -1.92 4.33 17.82
CA GLU A 95 -0.49 4.36 17.50
C GLU A 95 0.06 5.79 17.39
N ALA A 96 -0.71 6.75 16.89
CA ALA A 96 -0.31 8.16 16.89
C ALA A 96 -0.17 8.70 18.32
N HIS A 97 -1.09 8.35 19.21
CA HIS A 97 -1.02 8.71 20.62
C HIS A 97 0.18 8.06 21.33
N GLU A 98 0.44 6.77 21.09
CA GLU A 98 1.61 6.08 21.66
C GLU A 98 2.93 6.70 21.18
N LYS A 99 3.01 7.12 19.91
CA LYS A 99 4.21 7.74 19.33
C LYS A 99 4.41 9.21 19.71
N ALA A 100 3.33 9.96 19.92
CA ALA A 100 3.39 11.37 20.27
C ALA A 100 3.51 11.66 21.77
N GLY A 101 3.17 10.69 22.63
CA GLY A 101 3.31 10.78 24.09
C GLY A 101 1.99 10.60 24.84
N PRO A 102 2.02 10.06 26.08
CA PRO A 102 0.83 9.62 26.83
C PRO A 102 -0.08 10.75 27.38
N ASP A 103 0.32 12.02 27.30
CA ASP A 103 -0.38 13.12 27.98
C ASP A 103 -1.36 13.92 27.09
N LEU A 104 -1.67 13.42 25.88
CA LEU A 104 -2.47 14.13 24.89
C LEU A 104 -3.85 13.48 24.68
N GLU A 105 -4.85 13.92 25.46
CA GLU A 105 -6.26 13.67 25.14
C GLU A 105 -6.66 14.46 23.89
N LEU A 106 -6.34 13.91 22.71
CA LEU A 106 -6.81 14.44 21.45
C LEU A 106 -7.96 13.62 20.87
N PHE A 107 -8.70 14.25 19.98
CA PHE A 107 -9.73 13.66 19.15
C PHE A 107 -9.35 13.90 17.69
N MET A 108 -9.21 12.85 16.88
CA MET A 108 -9.16 13.00 15.43
C MET A 108 -10.59 13.05 14.88
N PRO A 109 -10.96 14.06 14.10
CA PRO A 109 -12.20 14.03 13.35
C PRO A 109 -12.17 12.88 12.34
N PHE A 110 -13.23 12.06 12.31
CA PHE A 110 -13.50 11.03 11.30
C PHE A 110 -13.30 11.55 9.86
N GLU A 111 -13.58 12.83 9.65
CA GLU A 111 -13.43 13.55 8.37
C GLU A 111 -11.98 13.55 7.84
N LEU A 112 -10.98 13.45 8.73
CA LEU A 112 -9.57 13.55 8.32
C LEU A 112 -9.15 12.38 7.41
N PHE A 113 -9.67 11.17 7.62
CA PHE A 113 -9.28 10.00 6.81
C PHE A 113 -9.81 10.11 5.38
N ALA A 114 -11.06 10.54 5.20
CA ALA A 114 -11.68 10.71 3.90
C ALA A 114 -11.00 11.84 3.09
N GLU A 115 -10.76 12.99 3.73
CA GLU A 115 -10.02 14.10 3.14
C GLU A 115 -8.59 13.70 2.77
N SER A 116 -7.92 12.93 3.65
CA SER A 116 -6.57 12.43 3.42
C SER A 116 -6.49 11.50 2.22
N ASN A 117 -7.49 10.64 1.98
CA ASN A 117 -7.45 9.72 0.84
C ASN A 117 -7.45 10.49 -0.49
N MET A 118 -8.46 11.33 -0.70
CA MET A 118 -8.57 12.08 -1.96
C MET A 118 -7.38 13.04 -2.15
N LYS A 119 -6.96 13.71 -1.08
CA LYS A 119 -5.78 14.58 -1.12
C LYS A 119 -4.51 13.80 -1.47
N PHE A 120 -4.30 12.62 -0.88
CA PHE A 120 -3.14 11.80 -1.16
C PHE A 120 -3.08 11.35 -2.63
N VAL A 121 -4.20 10.96 -3.22
CA VAL A 121 -4.22 10.55 -4.63
C VAL A 121 -3.96 11.73 -5.57
N VAL A 122 -4.66 12.86 -5.36
CA VAL A 122 -4.49 14.06 -6.19
C VAL A 122 -3.05 14.57 -6.11
N ASP A 123 -2.50 14.72 -4.89
CA ASP A 123 -1.11 15.17 -4.69
C ASP A 123 -0.11 14.22 -5.37
N THR A 124 -0.36 12.91 -5.32
CA THR A 124 0.50 11.90 -5.95
C THR A 124 0.43 11.98 -7.48
N LYS A 125 -0.78 12.09 -8.04
CA LYS A 125 -1.00 12.26 -9.49
C LYS A 125 -0.31 13.52 -10.01
N THR A 126 -0.47 14.66 -9.33
CA THR A 126 0.19 15.92 -9.72
C THR A 126 1.70 15.78 -9.80
N LYS A 127 2.32 15.05 -8.86
CA LYS A 127 3.77 14.81 -8.88
C LYS A 127 4.20 13.83 -9.98
N ILE A 128 3.43 12.76 -10.22
CA ILE A 128 3.77 11.71 -11.19
C ILE A 128 3.51 12.13 -12.63
N MET A 129 2.53 13.00 -12.88
CA MET A 129 2.21 13.56 -14.21
C MET A 129 3.46 13.98 -14.99
N HIS A 130 4.34 14.78 -14.38
CA HIS A 130 5.55 15.26 -15.04
C HIS A 130 6.56 14.15 -15.34
N VAL A 131 6.58 13.11 -14.50
CA VAL A 131 7.41 11.93 -14.73
C VAL A 131 6.88 11.14 -15.91
N VAL A 132 5.56 10.94 -16.01
CA VAL A 132 4.92 10.25 -17.13
C VAL A 132 5.20 10.99 -18.43
N GLU A 133 4.99 12.30 -18.45
CA GLU A 133 5.30 13.17 -19.60
C GLU A 133 6.74 12.98 -20.08
N ALA A 134 7.71 13.10 -19.17
CA ALA A 134 9.13 12.98 -19.50
C ALA A 134 9.58 11.56 -19.84
N GLN A 135 9.02 10.51 -19.23
CA GLN A 135 9.45 9.13 -19.47
C GLN A 135 8.93 8.56 -20.78
N TYR A 136 7.72 8.93 -21.19
CA TYR A 136 7.17 8.50 -22.48
C TYR A 136 7.43 9.50 -23.61
N GLY A 137 7.87 10.72 -23.28
CA GLY A 137 8.20 11.75 -24.26
C GLY A 137 6.95 12.37 -24.88
N PHE A 138 5.90 12.60 -24.08
CA PHE A 138 4.76 13.41 -24.49
C PHE A 138 5.21 14.85 -24.76
N ASP A 139 4.68 15.46 -25.81
CA ASP A 139 5.03 16.82 -26.22
C ASP A 139 3.88 17.78 -25.91
N THR A 140 4.15 18.84 -25.15
CA THR A 140 3.17 19.86 -24.78
C THR A 140 2.83 20.83 -25.92
N SER A 141 3.50 20.72 -27.06
CA SER A 141 3.20 21.49 -28.27
C SER A 141 1.77 21.27 -28.76
N HIS A 142 1.12 22.35 -29.18
CA HIS A 142 -0.19 22.32 -29.85
C HIS A 142 -0.09 22.11 -31.37
N ALA A 143 1.10 21.76 -31.89
CA ALA A 143 1.25 21.45 -33.31
C ALA A 143 0.43 20.19 -33.67
N PRO A 144 -0.23 20.16 -34.85
CA PRO A 144 -1.03 19.01 -35.28
C PRO A 144 -0.28 17.67 -35.24
N ASP A 145 0.99 17.67 -35.63
CA ASP A 145 1.84 16.47 -35.62
C ASP A 145 2.13 15.99 -34.19
N SER A 146 2.40 16.91 -33.26
CA SER A 146 2.60 16.60 -31.83
C SER A 146 1.35 16.01 -31.21
N ILE A 147 0.18 16.60 -31.51
CA ILE A 147 -1.13 16.11 -31.05
C ILE A 147 -1.39 14.69 -31.57
N SER A 148 -1.20 14.48 -32.87
CA SER A 148 -1.42 13.15 -33.46
C SER A 148 -0.46 12.11 -32.89
N ARG A 149 0.82 12.45 -32.70
CA ARG A 149 1.83 11.56 -32.13
C ARG A 149 1.49 11.19 -30.68
N ASN A 150 1.15 12.18 -29.85
CA ASN A 150 0.79 11.95 -28.45
C ASN A 150 -0.43 11.04 -28.33
N LYS A 151 -1.45 11.27 -29.16
CA LYS A 151 -2.67 10.44 -29.19
C LYS A 151 -2.33 8.98 -29.50
N SER A 152 -1.57 8.73 -30.57
CA SER A 152 -1.15 7.38 -30.94
C SER A 152 -0.29 6.72 -29.86
N LEU A 153 0.61 7.49 -29.23
CA LEU A 153 1.46 7.02 -28.15
C LEU A 153 0.64 6.62 -26.91
N ALA A 154 -0.28 7.48 -26.46
CA ALA A 154 -1.14 7.20 -25.30
C ALA A 154 -1.98 5.94 -25.53
N GLN A 155 -2.61 5.82 -26.70
CA GLN A 155 -3.40 4.64 -27.05
C GLN A 155 -2.54 3.36 -27.07
N ALA A 156 -1.33 3.43 -27.63
CA ALA A 156 -0.45 2.27 -27.69
C ALA A 156 0.11 1.86 -26.31
N LEU A 157 0.37 2.82 -25.42
CA LEU A 157 0.80 2.56 -24.05
C LEU A 157 -0.29 1.92 -23.19
N LEU A 158 -1.54 2.37 -23.35
CA LEU A 158 -2.70 1.83 -22.63
C LEU A 158 -3.13 0.45 -23.16
N SER A 159 -2.92 0.18 -24.46
CA SER A 159 -3.20 -1.13 -25.03
C SER A 159 -2.39 -2.22 -24.33
N ASP A 160 -3.07 -3.25 -23.83
CA ASP A 160 -2.49 -4.40 -23.14
C ASP A 160 -1.51 -4.04 -22.00
N MET A 161 -1.75 -2.88 -21.35
CA MET A 161 -0.87 -2.34 -20.30
C MET A 161 0.59 -2.22 -20.74
N THR A 162 0.86 -1.91 -22.01
CA THR A 162 2.22 -1.83 -22.58
C THR A 162 3.15 -0.91 -21.79
N PHE A 163 2.59 0.11 -21.12
CA PHE A 163 3.31 1.05 -20.26
C PHE A 163 4.08 0.41 -19.08
N ILE A 164 3.77 -0.83 -18.66
CA ILE A 164 4.44 -1.46 -17.51
C ILE A 164 5.83 -2.05 -17.85
N TYR A 165 6.09 -2.30 -19.13
CA TYR A 165 7.28 -3.03 -19.58
C TYR A 165 8.51 -2.13 -19.62
N ARG A 166 9.69 -2.70 -19.32
CA ARG A 166 10.98 -1.97 -19.32
C ARG A 166 11.16 -1.12 -20.58
N ASP A 167 10.94 -1.75 -21.73
CA ASP A 167 11.00 -1.14 -23.04
C ASP A 167 9.65 -1.40 -23.71
N PRO A 168 8.73 -0.40 -23.71
CA PRO A 168 7.43 -0.50 -24.36
C PRO A 168 7.62 -0.49 -25.88
N ASN A 169 8.16 -1.58 -26.43
CA ASN A 169 8.37 -1.73 -27.87
C ASN A 169 7.01 -1.79 -28.56
N LEU A 170 6.52 -0.67 -29.08
CA LEU A 170 5.20 -0.48 -29.72
C LEU A 170 4.95 -1.32 -31.00
N GLY A 171 5.75 -2.36 -31.25
CA GLY A 171 5.66 -3.25 -32.41
C GLY A 171 6.34 -4.62 -32.24
N GLY A 172 6.66 -5.03 -31.01
CA GLY A 172 7.29 -6.34 -30.73
C GLY A 172 6.68 -7.03 -29.52
N SER A 173 7.23 -8.19 -29.10
CA SER A 173 6.83 -8.83 -27.84
C SER A 173 7.54 -8.16 -26.66
N PRO A 174 6.84 -7.36 -25.85
CA PRO A 174 7.47 -6.65 -24.75
C PRO A 174 7.97 -7.65 -23.70
N ARG A 175 9.13 -7.37 -23.11
CA ARG A 175 9.78 -8.21 -22.10
C ARG A 175 9.94 -7.44 -20.80
N HIS A 176 10.04 -8.18 -19.69
CA HIS A 176 10.24 -7.62 -18.36
C HIS A 176 9.09 -6.70 -17.92
N PRO A 177 7.89 -7.25 -17.67
CA PRO A 177 6.76 -6.48 -17.13
C PRO A 177 7.12 -5.88 -15.78
N TYR A 178 6.42 -4.78 -15.43
CA TYR A 178 6.60 -4.03 -14.18
C TYR A 178 8.04 -3.52 -13.95
N ARG A 179 8.78 -3.26 -15.03
CA ARG A 179 10.17 -2.75 -14.97
C ARG A 179 10.39 -1.44 -15.72
N HIS A 180 9.32 -0.77 -16.18
CA HIS A 180 9.46 0.55 -16.78
C HIS A 180 10.03 1.56 -15.75
N PRO A 181 11.01 2.42 -16.12
CA PRO A 181 11.61 3.39 -15.19
C PRO A 181 10.62 4.35 -14.53
N VAL A 182 9.45 4.59 -15.14
CA VAL A 182 8.37 5.41 -14.54
C VAL A 182 7.94 4.87 -13.17
N LEU A 183 7.89 3.54 -13.00
CA LEU A 183 7.42 2.90 -11.77
C LEU A 183 8.37 3.17 -10.62
N GLN A 184 9.68 3.04 -10.86
CA GLN A 184 10.69 3.35 -9.85
C GLN A 184 10.65 4.82 -9.45
N LYS A 185 10.56 5.72 -10.43
CA LYS A 185 10.50 7.17 -10.17
C LYS A 185 9.24 7.54 -9.39
N ALA A 186 8.11 6.95 -9.73
CA ALA A 186 6.84 7.14 -9.03
C ALA A 186 6.93 6.64 -7.57
N VAL A 187 7.41 5.42 -7.33
CA VAL A 187 7.65 4.90 -5.97
C VAL A 187 8.55 5.84 -5.15
N ASN A 188 9.63 6.33 -5.76
CA ASN A 188 10.57 7.23 -5.10
C ASN A 188 9.88 8.54 -4.69
N ILE A 189 9.12 9.17 -5.59
CA ILE A 189 8.50 10.47 -5.33
C ILE A 189 7.33 10.37 -4.32
N THR A 190 6.65 9.22 -4.28
CA THR A 190 5.50 9.03 -3.40
C THR A 190 5.90 8.70 -1.97
N TRP A 191 6.92 7.85 -1.76
CA TRP A 191 7.23 7.32 -0.42
C TRP A 191 8.71 7.34 -0.02
N PHE A 192 9.65 7.65 -0.93
CA PHE A 192 11.08 7.48 -0.68
C PHE A 192 11.92 8.63 -1.25
N ARG A 193 11.43 9.88 -1.22
CA ARG A 193 12.15 11.03 -1.77
C ARG A 193 13.37 11.37 -0.92
N ASN A 194 13.26 11.22 0.39
CA ASN A 194 14.31 11.54 1.36
C ASN A 194 14.15 10.65 2.62
N ARG A 195 15.00 10.88 3.63
CA ARG A 195 15.07 10.06 4.86
C ARG A 195 13.88 10.23 5.81
N GLU A 196 13.08 11.28 5.61
CA GLU A 196 11.94 11.67 6.45
C GLU A 196 10.61 11.24 5.83
N ASP A 197 10.61 10.69 4.62
CA ASP A 197 9.39 10.21 3.97
C ASP A 197 8.87 8.92 4.62
N ASP A 198 7.55 8.72 4.52
CA ASP A 198 6.82 7.63 5.15
C ASP A 198 7.39 6.24 4.85
N GLY A 199 7.87 5.99 3.62
CA GLY A 199 8.44 4.70 3.24
C GLY A 199 9.77 4.38 3.92
N VAL A 200 10.47 5.41 4.42
CA VAL A 200 11.69 5.26 5.21
C VAL A 200 11.37 5.11 6.69
N ILE A 201 10.49 5.97 7.22
CA ILE A 201 10.11 5.97 8.64
C ILE A 201 9.36 4.68 9.02
N TYR A 202 8.42 4.26 8.17
CA TYR A 202 7.54 3.09 8.39
C TYR A 202 7.92 1.92 7.47
N HIS A 203 9.22 1.66 7.33
CA HIS A 203 9.76 0.71 6.36
C HIS A 203 9.23 -0.73 6.52
N GLU A 204 8.79 -1.10 7.72
CA GLU A 204 8.17 -2.38 8.05
C GLU A 204 6.87 -2.62 7.29
N HIS A 205 6.15 -1.56 6.90
CA HIS A 205 4.96 -1.65 6.08
C HIS A 205 5.28 -1.82 4.59
N PHE A 206 6.49 -1.43 4.17
CA PHE A 206 6.95 -1.49 2.79
C PHE A 206 7.86 -2.68 2.48
N SER A 207 8.09 -3.60 3.43
CA SER A 207 9.04 -4.71 3.28
C SER A 207 8.35 -6.08 3.37
N PRO A 208 8.08 -6.77 2.24
CA PRO A 208 8.33 -6.35 0.85
C PRO A 208 7.32 -5.30 0.35
N LEU A 209 7.67 -4.59 -0.73
CA LEU A 209 6.86 -3.48 -1.29
C LEU A 209 5.42 -3.96 -1.57
N PRO A 210 4.37 -3.48 -0.89
CA PRO A 210 3.03 -4.07 -0.95
C PRO A 210 2.43 -4.09 -2.37
N VAL A 211 1.64 -5.13 -2.67
CA VAL A 211 0.85 -5.20 -3.91
C VAL A 211 -0.07 -3.98 -4.04
N PRO A 212 -0.79 -3.54 -2.99
CA PRO A 212 -1.56 -2.29 -3.01
C PRO A 212 -0.76 -1.07 -3.44
N ALA A 213 0.49 -0.93 -2.95
CA ALA A 213 1.33 0.22 -3.28
C ALA A 213 1.69 0.22 -4.77
N ILE A 214 2.02 -0.95 -5.33
CA ILE A 214 2.36 -1.07 -6.76
C ILE A 214 1.12 -0.83 -7.63
N ALA A 215 -0.02 -1.42 -7.27
CA ALA A 215 -1.28 -1.20 -7.98
C ALA A 215 -1.70 0.28 -7.96
N PHE A 216 -1.50 0.97 -6.84
CA PHE A 216 -1.76 2.40 -6.72
C PHE A 216 -0.89 3.21 -7.68
N ILE A 217 0.42 2.97 -7.73
CA ILE A 217 1.31 3.63 -8.71
C ILE A 217 0.89 3.34 -10.14
N LEU A 218 0.55 2.09 -10.46
CA LEU A 218 0.11 1.70 -11.80
C LEU A 218 -1.16 2.46 -12.19
N ALA A 219 -2.16 2.54 -11.31
CA ALA A 219 -3.38 3.28 -11.54
C ALA A 219 -3.11 4.79 -11.75
N VAL A 220 -2.25 5.40 -10.93
CA VAL A 220 -1.88 6.81 -11.13
C VAL A 220 -1.18 7.03 -12.47
N VAL A 221 -0.22 6.16 -12.84
CA VAL A 221 0.49 6.24 -14.12
C VAL A 221 -0.48 6.08 -15.30
N GLU A 222 -1.37 5.09 -15.23
CA GLU A 222 -2.40 4.86 -16.26
C GLU A 222 -3.31 6.08 -16.42
N CYS A 223 -3.81 6.64 -15.31
CA CYS A 223 -4.59 7.87 -15.34
C CYS A 223 -3.83 9.05 -15.96
N CYS A 224 -2.54 9.21 -15.65
CA CYS A 224 -1.72 10.26 -16.27
C CYS A 224 -1.49 10.05 -17.77
N ILE A 225 -1.41 8.80 -18.25
CA ILE A 225 -1.31 8.50 -19.70
C ILE A 225 -2.65 8.77 -20.39
N ASP A 226 -3.75 8.42 -19.73
CA ASP A 226 -5.11 8.62 -20.24
C ASP A 226 -5.44 10.09 -20.54
N GLU A 227 -4.87 11.04 -19.79
CA GLU A 227 -4.98 12.48 -20.05
C GLU A 227 -4.45 12.92 -21.41
N TRP A 228 -3.68 12.08 -22.10
CA TRP A 228 -3.11 12.33 -23.43
C TRP A 228 -3.84 11.63 -24.57
N THR A 229 -4.93 10.91 -24.30
CA THR A 229 -5.68 10.13 -25.32
C THR A 229 -6.30 10.98 -26.43
N ASP A 230 -6.51 12.28 -26.19
CA ASP A 230 -6.94 13.25 -27.20
C ASP A 230 -5.77 13.93 -27.94
N GLY A 231 -4.54 13.64 -27.54
CA GLY A 231 -3.30 14.21 -28.11
C GLY A 231 -2.83 15.51 -27.45
N THR A 232 -3.71 16.21 -26.73
CA THR A 232 -3.36 17.29 -25.80
C THR A 232 -3.61 16.83 -24.37
N ARG A 233 -2.75 17.23 -23.43
CA ARG A 233 -2.97 16.93 -22.02
C ARG A 233 -4.21 17.64 -21.53
N LYS A 234 -5.20 16.86 -21.07
CA LYS A 234 -6.37 17.39 -20.36
C LYS A 234 -6.33 16.86 -18.95
N GLU A 235 -6.21 17.77 -17.99
CA GLU A 235 -6.39 17.40 -16.60
C GLU A 235 -7.80 16.82 -16.45
N THR A 236 -7.88 15.53 -16.15
CA THR A 236 -9.16 14.85 -15.98
C THR A 236 -9.69 15.21 -14.60
N GLU A 237 -10.94 15.69 -14.55
CA GLU A 237 -11.66 15.86 -13.28
C GLU A 237 -11.58 14.57 -12.47
N TRP A 238 -11.37 14.68 -11.16
CA TRP A 238 -11.20 13.52 -10.31
C TRP A 238 -12.48 12.66 -10.31
N ASP A 239 -12.35 11.43 -10.83
CA ASP A 239 -13.40 10.41 -10.80
C ASP A 239 -12.93 9.24 -9.93
N GLU A 240 -13.36 9.27 -8.66
CA GLU A 240 -13.02 8.25 -7.67
C GLU A 240 -13.45 6.84 -8.12
N LYS A 241 -14.62 6.72 -8.74
CA LYS A 241 -15.19 5.42 -9.14
C LYS A 241 -14.37 4.82 -10.27
N ARG A 242 -14.03 5.64 -11.26
CA ARG A 242 -13.16 5.23 -12.36
C ARG A 242 -11.77 4.83 -11.85
N PHE A 243 -11.15 5.67 -11.02
CA PHE A 243 -9.83 5.37 -10.47
C PHE A 243 -9.86 4.08 -9.64
N LYS A 244 -10.86 3.89 -8.79
CA LYS A 244 -11.04 2.65 -8.00
C LYS A 244 -11.09 1.41 -8.89
N THR A 245 -11.81 1.50 -10.00
CA THR A 245 -11.96 0.39 -10.96
C THR A 245 -10.61 0.03 -11.58
N VAL A 246 -9.84 1.03 -12.02
CA VAL A 246 -8.49 0.85 -12.57
C VAL A 246 -7.55 0.26 -11.51
N TYR A 247 -7.55 0.81 -10.30
CA TYR A 247 -6.77 0.29 -9.18
C TYR A 247 -7.08 -1.19 -8.88
N GLN A 248 -8.36 -1.56 -8.79
CA GLN A 248 -8.76 -2.95 -8.54
C GLN A 248 -8.34 -3.89 -9.68
N SER A 249 -8.42 -3.44 -10.93
CA SER A 249 -7.91 -4.21 -12.08
C SER A 249 -6.40 -4.48 -11.98
N HIS A 250 -5.62 -3.50 -11.53
CA HIS A 250 -4.18 -3.67 -11.27
C HIS A 250 -3.89 -4.63 -10.11
N ILE A 251 -4.69 -4.60 -9.04
CA ILE A 251 -4.59 -5.57 -7.94
C ILE A 251 -4.77 -6.99 -8.48
N SER A 252 -5.82 -7.25 -9.26
CA SER A 252 -6.08 -8.56 -9.85
C SER A 252 -4.92 -8.99 -10.77
N SER A 253 -4.48 -8.11 -11.67
CA SER A 253 -3.39 -8.38 -12.61
C SER A 253 -2.07 -8.74 -11.90
N LEU A 254 -1.72 -8.04 -10.82
CA LEU A 254 -0.53 -8.32 -10.03
C LEU A 254 -0.64 -9.65 -9.27
N ASN A 255 -1.83 -9.99 -8.76
CA ASN A 255 -2.07 -11.27 -8.10
C ASN A 255 -2.01 -12.43 -9.09
N ASP A 256 -2.61 -12.30 -10.28
CA ASP A 256 -2.54 -13.28 -11.34
C ASP A 256 -1.09 -13.50 -11.80
N PHE A 257 -0.32 -12.41 -11.97
CA PHE A 257 1.10 -12.48 -12.31
C PHE A 257 1.91 -13.21 -11.25
N ARG A 258 1.63 -12.95 -9.96
CA ARG A 258 2.26 -13.62 -8.82
C ARG A 258 1.93 -15.10 -8.79
N GLU A 259 0.65 -15.46 -8.92
CA GLU A 259 0.19 -16.84 -8.89
C GLU A 259 0.75 -17.64 -10.07
N HIS A 260 0.71 -17.07 -11.27
CA HIS A 260 1.33 -17.68 -12.45
C HIS A 260 2.82 -17.92 -12.23
N GLY A 261 3.53 -16.94 -11.66
CA GLY A 261 4.94 -17.08 -11.30
C GLY A 261 5.19 -18.26 -10.37
N ILE A 262 4.41 -18.40 -9.30
CA ILE A 262 4.49 -19.50 -8.33
C ILE A 262 4.22 -20.85 -9.01
N ASN A 263 3.19 -20.93 -9.86
CA ASN A 263 2.83 -22.14 -10.59
C ASN A 263 3.92 -22.59 -11.58
N GLN A 264 4.71 -21.65 -12.10
CA GLN A 264 5.88 -21.90 -12.94
C GLN A 264 7.18 -22.12 -12.11
N GLY A 265 7.11 -22.12 -10.79
CA GLY A 265 8.28 -22.30 -9.91
C GLY A 265 9.22 -21.09 -9.89
N THR A 266 8.72 -19.90 -10.22
CA THR A 266 9.48 -18.65 -10.26
C THR A 266 9.06 -17.72 -9.11
N ASP A 267 10.00 -16.94 -8.60
CA ASP A 267 9.81 -15.89 -7.60
C ASP A 267 9.97 -14.49 -8.24
N LEU A 268 9.76 -14.39 -9.56
CA LEU A 268 10.01 -13.17 -10.35
C LEU A 268 9.30 -11.95 -9.78
N PHE A 269 8.06 -12.10 -9.31
CA PHE A 269 7.33 -10.99 -8.72
C PHE A 269 7.96 -10.51 -7.41
N GLU A 270 8.41 -11.41 -6.54
CA GLU A 270 9.10 -11.03 -5.30
C GLU A 270 10.44 -10.36 -5.60
N HIS A 271 11.15 -10.79 -6.65
CA HIS A 271 12.34 -10.11 -7.16
C HIS A 271 12.03 -8.68 -7.64
N ILE A 272 10.96 -8.48 -8.41
CA ILE A 272 10.56 -7.13 -8.88
C ILE A 272 10.26 -6.21 -7.69
N ARG A 273 9.48 -6.68 -6.71
CA ARG A 273 9.12 -5.91 -5.51
C ARG A 273 10.35 -5.60 -4.65
N GLY A 274 11.27 -6.56 -4.53
CA GLY A 274 12.54 -6.40 -3.83
C GLY A 274 13.45 -5.37 -4.51
N ASP A 275 13.58 -5.44 -5.84
CA ASP A 275 14.35 -4.48 -6.64
C ASP A 275 13.80 -3.06 -6.48
N LEU A 276 12.48 -2.87 -6.61
CA LEU A 276 11.82 -1.58 -6.47
C LEU A 276 12.08 -0.96 -5.08
N LEU A 277 11.92 -1.74 -4.01
CA LEU A 277 12.15 -1.28 -2.64
C LEU A 277 13.62 -0.95 -2.39
N LYS A 278 14.53 -1.81 -2.87
CA LYS A 278 15.97 -1.62 -2.69
C LYS A 278 16.44 -0.32 -3.34
N GLU A 279 16.05 -0.08 -4.59
CA GLU A 279 16.44 1.14 -5.31
C GLU A 279 15.73 2.37 -4.74
N ALA A 280 14.50 2.24 -4.22
CA ALA A 280 13.81 3.34 -3.55
C ALA A 280 14.52 3.77 -2.26
N ARG A 281 14.94 2.81 -1.43
CA ARG A 281 15.73 3.09 -0.22
C ARG A 281 17.08 3.72 -0.54
N LYS A 282 17.75 3.22 -1.58
CA LYS A 282 18.99 3.82 -2.07
C LYS A 282 18.77 5.27 -2.54
N HIS A 283 17.66 5.55 -3.22
CA HIS A 283 17.29 6.90 -3.63
C HIS A 283 17.11 7.85 -2.43
N ALA A 284 16.47 7.39 -1.36
CA ALA A 284 16.35 8.12 -0.09
C ALA A 284 17.67 8.24 0.70
N GLY A 285 18.77 7.63 0.22
CA GLY A 285 20.07 7.64 0.88
C GLY A 285 20.10 6.80 2.17
N VAL A 286 19.27 5.76 2.27
CA VAL A 286 19.25 4.81 3.40
C VAL A 286 19.66 3.41 2.94
N PRO A 287 20.30 2.60 3.82
CA PRO A 287 20.71 1.25 3.45
C PRO A 287 19.49 0.35 3.14
N PRO A 288 19.65 -0.71 2.33
CA PRO A 288 18.63 -1.73 2.14
C PRO A 288 18.17 -2.31 3.48
N VAL A 289 16.90 -2.68 3.61
CA VAL A 289 16.42 -3.37 4.82
C VAL A 289 17.19 -4.70 4.92
N PRO A 290 17.75 -5.04 6.10
CA PRO A 290 18.37 -6.34 6.30
C PRO A 290 17.38 -7.45 5.96
N VAL A 291 17.78 -8.43 5.15
CA VAL A 291 16.97 -9.64 4.92
C VAL A 291 17.04 -10.47 6.21
N THR A 292 16.24 -10.14 7.21
CA THR A 292 16.07 -11.00 8.38
C THR A 292 15.26 -12.22 7.94
N GLY A 293 15.96 -13.32 7.68
CA GLY A 293 15.34 -14.56 7.22
C GLY A 293 14.24 -15.03 8.17
N SER A 294 13.04 -15.28 7.63
CA SER A 294 11.91 -16.07 8.17
C SER A 294 11.71 -16.11 9.70
N GLY A 295 12.04 -15.04 10.41
CA GLY A 295 12.18 -15.06 11.86
C GLY A 295 11.51 -13.83 12.44
N ASN A 296 10.27 -14.03 12.88
CA ASN A 296 9.51 -13.15 13.77
C ASN A 296 9.74 -11.66 13.53
N PHE A 297 9.12 -11.13 12.47
CA PHE A 297 8.89 -9.69 12.36
C PHE A 297 8.29 -9.21 13.67
N SER A 298 8.90 -8.19 14.30
CA SER A 298 8.16 -7.30 15.18
C SER A 298 7.17 -6.57 14.27
N ARG A 299 6.06 -7.25 13.95
CA ARG A 299 4.87 -6.62 13.40
C ARG A 299 4.50 -5.61 14.47
N GLY A 300 4.69 -4.32 14.19
CA GLY A 300 4.09 -3.26 14.99
C GLY A 300 2.61 -3.58 15.23
N VAL A 301 2.06 -3.05 16.31
CA VAL A 301 0.67 -3.32 16.72
C VAL A 301 -0.31 -3.09 15.55
N LEU A 302 -0.10 -2.05 14.73
CA LEU A 302 -0.80 -1.83 13.45
C LEU A 302 -0.69 -3.01 12.47
N GLY A 303 0.50 -3.53 12.23
CA GLY A 303 0.74 -4.61 11.27
C GLY A 303 0.07 -5.93 11.66
N ALA A 304 -0.02 -6.22 12.96
CA ALA A 304 -0.70 -7.39 13.50
C ALA A 304 -2.22 -7.22 13.54
N ALA A 305 -2.72 -6.10 14.05
CA ALA A 305 -4.14 -5.81 14.18
C ALA A 305 -4.86 -5.70 12.83
N LEU A 306 -4.20 -5.10 11.82
CA LEU A 306 -4.81 -4.88 10.50
C LEU A 306 -4.82 -6.10 9.58
N GLN A 307 -4.11 -7.18 9.93
CA GLN A 307 -4.03 -8.38 9.09
C GLN A 307 -5.04 -9.47 9.50
N GLU A 308 -5.60 -9.38 10.71
CA GLU A 308 -6.62 -10.32 11.20
C GLU A 308 -8.04 -9.98 10.69
N ASP A 309 -8.27 -8.74 10.23
CA ASP A 309 -9.62 -8.21 9.93
C ASP A 309 -9.89 -7.83 8.45
N LEU A 310 -9.04 -8.23 7.49
CA LEU A 310 -9.38 -8.04 6.07
C LEU A 310 -10.37 -9.12 5.62
N PRO A 311 -11.65 -8.79 5.33
CA PRO A 311 -12.52 -9.73 4.63
C PRO A 311 -11.88 -10.06 3.28
N ALA A 312 -11.91 -11.33 2.89
CA ALA A 312 -11.57 -11.73 1.54
C ALA A 312 -12.38 -10.87 0.56
N TYR A 313 -11.72 -10.28 -0.44
CA TYR A 313 -12.43 -9.58 -1.51
C TYR A 313 -13.47 -10.54 -2.08
N PRO A 314 -14.76 -10.18 -2.11
CA PRO A 314 -15.74 -10.99 -2.82
C PRO A 314 -15.43 -10.93 -4.32
N ASP A 315 -15.45 -12.10 -4.96
CA ASP A 315 -15.37 -12.29 -6.41
C ASP A 315 -16.45 -11.51 -7.18
#